data_AF-A0A974PC42-F1
#
_entry.id   AF-A0A974PC42-F1
#
_cell.length_a   1.000
_cell.length_b   1.000
_cell.length_c   1.000
_cell.angle_alpha   90.00
_cell.angle_beta   90.00
_cell.angle_gamma   90.00
#
_symmetry.space_group_name_H-M   'P 1'
#
loop_
_entity.id
_entity.type
_entity.pdbx_description
1 polymer ?
#
loop_
_entity_poly.entity_id
_entity_poly.type
_entity_poly.pdbx_seq_one_letter_code
_entity_poly.pdbx_strand_id
1 'polypeptide(L)' 'MKILLIYAMLIILGLSMVISVDWLTGTPFSQSFNFLTKIFITTTFQELVVIIIFLVLPVIQVAVEAGKKKKKHSH' A
#
# COMPACT_ATOMS: atom_id res chain seq x y z
N MET A 1 6.79 3.81 -14.51
CA MET A 1 6.60 5.06 -13.75
C MET A 1 5.12 5.41 -13.55
N LYS A 2 4.30 5.52 -14.61
CA LYS A 2 2.86 5.85 -14.47
C LYS A 2 2.06 4.88 -13.60
N ILE A 3 2.25 3.57 -13.77
CA ILE A 3 1.51 2.54 -13.02
C ILE A 3 1.85 2.55 -11.51
N LEU A 4 3.13 2.74 -11.17
CA LEU A 4 3.58 2.81 -9.78
C LEU A 4 3.01 4.06 -9.08
N LEU A 5 2.93 5.18 -9.83
CA LEU A 5 2.27 6.40 -9.39
C LEU A 5 0.78 6.17 -9.12
N ILE A 6 0.09 5.43 -9.99
CA ILE A 6 -1.32 5.07 -9.80
C ILE A 6 -1.49 4.22 -8.53
N TYR A 7 -0.64 3.22 -8.29
CA TYR A 7 -0.70 2.42 -7.07
C TYR A 7 -0.44 3.24 -5.80
N ALA A 8 0.55 4.13 -5.82
CA ALA A 8 0.81 5.02 -4.69
C ALA A 8 -0.38 5.97 -4.43
N MET A 9 -0.96 6.51 -5.51
CA MET A 9 -2.13 7.40 -5.45
C MET A 9 -3.36 6.66 -4.91
N LEU A 10 -3.58 5.40 -5.28
CA LEU A 10 -4.64 4.55 -4.74
C LEU A 10 -4.45 4.26 -3.25
N ILE A 11 -3.22 4.02 -2.78
CA ILE A 11 -2.92 3.83 -1.35
C ILE A 11 -3.25 5.10 -0.56
N ILE A 12 -2.82 6.26 -1.05
CA ILE A 12 -3.10 7.56 -0.41
C ILE A 12 -4.62 7.82 -0.38
N LEU A 13 -5.32 7.51 -1.47
CA LEU A 13 -6.76 7.70 -1.58
C LEU A 13 -7.55 6.76 -0.65
N GLY A 14 -7.10 5.52 -0.49
CA GLY A 14 -7.67 4.59 0.49
C GLY A 14 -7.43 5.05 1.93
N LEU A 15 -6.21 5.49 2.26
CA LEU A 15 -5.87 6.01 3.58
C LEU A 15 -6.66 7.28 3.91
N SER A 16 -6.77 8.21 2.97
CA SER A 16 -7.52 9.45 3.18
C SER A 16 -9.00 9.18 3.39
N MET A 17 -9.59 8.21 2.69
CA MET A 17 -10.99 7.84 2.86
C MET A 17 -11.26 7.29 4.27
N VAL A 18 -10.43 6.36 4.75
CA VAL A 18 -10.58 5.77 6.09
C VAL A 18 -10.41 6.82 7.18
N ILE A 19 -9.36 7.64 7.09
CA ILE A 19 -9.11 8.72 8.05
C ILE A 19 -10.23 9.76 8.04
N SER A 20 -10.77 10.09 6.86
CA SER A 20 -11.87 11.05 6.73
C SER A 20 -13.17 10.52 7.34
N VAL A 21 -13.46 9.24 7.16
CA VAL A 21 -14.63 8.59 7.78
C VAL A 21 -14.48 8.61 9.31
N ASP A 22 -13.32 8.19 9.82
CA ASP A 22 -13.05 8.22 11.26
C ASP A 22 -13.13 9.64 11.84
N TRP A 23 -12.68 10.64 11.10
CA TRP A 23 -12.78 12.03 11.54
C TRP A 23 -14.24 12.53 11.55
N LEU A 24 -15.02 12.18 10.53
CA LEU A 24 -16.46 12.50 10.44
C LEU A 24 -17.27 11.82 11.54
N THR A 25 -16.85 10.65 12.03
CA THR A 25 -17.48 9.96 13.17
C THR A 25 -17.08 10.52 14.53
N GLY A 26 -16.31 11.62 14.56
CA GLY A 26 -15.89 12.29 15.80
C GLY A 26 -14.64 11.71 16.44
N THR A 27 -13.95 10.79 15.77
CA THR A 27 -12.70 10.20 16.26
C THR A 27 -11.56 11.20 16.06
N PRO A 28 -10.70 11.46 17.08
CA PRO A 28 -9.55 12.33 16.92
C PRO A 28 -8.63 11.82 15.81
N PHE A 29 -8.05 12.72 15.00
CA PHE A 29 -7.14 12.37 13.91
C PHE A 29 -5.98 11.46 14.33
N SER A 30 -5.47 11.61 15.56
CA SER A 30 -4.45 10.74 16.14
C SER A 30 -4.95 9.32 16.43
N GLN A 31 -6.23 9.15 16.73
CA GLN A 31 -6.89 7.85 16.90
C GLN A 31 -7.36 7.25 15.57
N SER A 32 -7.52 8.04 14.52
CA SER A 32 -7.80 7.54 13.15
C SER A 32 -6.67 6.72 12.56
N PHE A 33 -5.54 6.52 13.26
CA PHE A 33 -4.50 5.55 12.90
C PHE A 33 -4.65 4.22 13.67
N ASN A 34 -5.49 4.13 14.69
CA ASN A 34 -5.72 2.88 15.44
C ASN A 34 -6.35 1.79 14.56
N PHE A 35 -7.01 2.13 13.44
CA PHE A 35 -7.51 1.13 12.51
C PHE A 35 -6.37 0.28 11.94
N LEU A 36 -5.19 0.86 11.68
CA LEU A 36 -4.01 0.11 11.24
C LEU A 36 -3.68 -0.94 12.29
N THR A 37 -3.53 -0.54 13.55
CA THR A 37 -3.25 -1.44 14.66
C THR A 37 -4.32 -2.52 14.83
N LYS A 38 -5.61 -2.19 14.70
CA LYS A 38 -6.71 -3.17 14.75
C LYS A 38 -6.65 -4.19 13.60
N ILE A 39 -6.27 -3.77 12.40
CA ILE A 39 -6.04 -4.69 11.27
C ILE A 39 -4.92 -5.67 11.65
N PHE A 40 -3.79 -5.19 12.18
CA PHE A 40 -2.68 -6.08 12.58
C PHE A 40 -3.02 -7.00 13.77
N ILE A 41 -3.89 -6.59 14.69
CA ILE A 41 -4.32 -7.43 15.84
C ILE A 41 -5.26 -8.55 15.38
N THR A 42 -6.13 -8.26 14.41
CA THR A 42 -7.12 -9.23 13.91
C THR A 42 -6.60 -10.10 12.77
N THR A 43 -5.45 -9.73 12.19
CA THR A 43 -4.77 -10.50 11.14
C THR A 43 -3.82 -11.51 11.78
N THR A 44 -3.99 -12.80 11.46
CA THR A 44 -3.05 -13.84 11.91
C THR A 44 -1.69 -13.66 11.23
N PHE A 45 -0.62 -14.20 11.83
CA PHE A 45 0.73 -14.10 11.26
C PHE A 45 0.82 -14.70 9.83
N GLN A 46 0.05 -15.75 9.55
CA GLN A 46 0.00 -16.36 8.20
C GLN A 46 -0.64 -15.41 7.18
N GLU A 47 -1.77 -14.81 7.51
CA GLU A 47 -2.46 -13.84 6.65
C GLU A 47 -1.58 -12.60 6.42
N LEU A 48 -0.85 -12.17 7.45
CA LEU A 48 0.09 -11.06 7.36
C LEU A 48 1.18 -11.32 6.31
N VAL A 49 1.80 -12.50 6.35
CA VAL A 49 2.86 -12.89 5.41
C VAL A 49 2.30 -12.91 3.98
N VAL A 50 1.10 -13.45 3.79
CA VAL A 50 0.42 -13.47 2.48
C VAL A 50 0.15 -12.05 1.98
N ILE A 51 -0.42 -11.17 2.82
CA ILE A 51 -0.70 -9.77 2.47
C ILE A 51 0.59 -9.05 2.05
N ILE A 52 1.68 -9.20 2.81
CA ILE A 52 2.97 -8.58 2.48
C ILE A 52 3.49 -9.06 1.13
N ILE A 53 3.44 -10.36 0.85
CA ILE A 53 3.89 -10.92 -0.44
C ILE A 53 3.06 -10.35 -1.60
N PHE A 54 1.74 -10.30 -1.47
CA PHE A 54 0.85 -9.75 -2.49
C PHE A 54 1.04 -8.25 -2.70
N LEU A 55 1.33 -7.50 -1.65
CA LEU A 55 1.55 -6.05 -1.72
C LEU A 55 2.89 -5.72 -2.37
N VAL A 56 3.92 -6.54 -2.13
CA VAL A 56 5.28 -6.36 -2.66
C VAL A 56 5.43 -6.92 -4.08
N LEU A 57 4.66 -7.94 -4.46
CA LEU A 57 4.66 -8.55 -5.81
C LEU A 57 4.60 -7.54 -6.98
N PRO A 58 3.61 -6.62 -7.03
CA PRO A 58 3.53 -5.64 -8.12
C PRO A 58 4.72 -4.67 -8.13
N VAL A 59 5.30 -4.37 -6.95
CA VAL A 59 6.50 -3.54 -6.84
C VAL A 59 7.72 -4.26 -7.44
N ILE A 60 7.89 -5.55 -7.14
CA ILE A 60 8.96 -6.38 -7.70
C ILE A 60 8.81 -6.48 -9.22
N GLN A 61 7.60 -6.75 -9.72
CA GLN A 61 7.34 -6.83 -11.17
C GLN A 61 7.74 -5.53 -11.88
N VAL A 62 7.36 -4.38 -11.32
CA VAL A 62 7.72 -3.07 -11.87
C VAL A 62 9.23 -2.82 -11.79
N ALA A 63 9.91 -3.22 -10.71
CA ALA A 63 11.36 -3.08 -10.55
C ALA A 63 12.14 -3.93 -11.56
N VAL A 64 11.72 -5.18 -11.78
CA VAL A 64 12.31 -6.09 -12.77
C VAL A 64 12.11 -5.57 -14.19
N GLU A 65 10.92 -5.10 -14.53
CA GLU A 65 10.59 -4.49 -15.83
C GLU A 65 11.46 -3.25 -16.09
N ALA A 66 11.63 -2.37 -15.10
CA ALA A 66 12.46 -1.17 -15.20
C ALA A 66 13.95 -1.51 -15.38
N GLY A 67 14.46 -2.50 -14.64
CA GLY A 67 15.84 -2.99 -14.79
C GLY A 67 16.11 -3.59 -16.17
N LYS A 68 15.16 -4.34 -16.72
CA LYS A 68 15.23 -4.90 -18.09
C LYS A 68 15.24 -3.82 -19.17
N LYS A 69 14.40 -2.77 -19.05
CA LYS A 69 14.38 -1.66 -20.02
C LYS A 69 15.70 -0.87 -20.03
N LYS A 70 16.34 -0.70 -18.87
CA LYS A 70 17.65 -0.04 -18.76
C LYS A 70 18.76 -0.80 -19.49
N LYS A 71 18.72 -2.14 -19.47
CA LYS A 71 19.66 -3.00 -20.22
C LYS A 71 19.46 -2.96 -21.73
N LYS A 72 18.23 -2.73 -22.22
CA LYS A 72 17.89 -2.76 -23.65
C LYS A 72 18.23 -1.46 -24.41
N HIS A 73 18.42 -0.34 -23.70
CA HIS A 73 18.82 0.95 -24.28
C HIS A 73 20.33 1.22 -24.24
N SER A 74 21.11 0.32 -23.64
CA SER A 74 22.57 0.43 -23.54
C SER A 74 23.30 -0.41 -24.59
N HIS A 75 22.61 -0.78 -25.67
CA HIS A 75 23.12 -1.59 -26.76
C HIS A 75 22.88 -0.92 -28.10
#